data_AF-A0A2G4SIA6-F1
#
_entry.id   AF-A0A2G4SIA6-F1
#
_cell.length_a   1.000
_cell.length_b   1.000
_cell.length_c   1.000
_cell.angle_alpha   90.00
_cell.angle_beta   90.00
_cell.angle_gamma   90.00
#
_symmetry.space_group_name_H-M   'P 1'
#
loop_
_entity.id
_entity.type
_entity.pdbx_description
1 polymer ?
#
loop_
_entity_poly.entity_id
_entity_poly.type
_entity_poly.pdbx_seq_one_letter_code
_entity_poly.pdbx_strand_id
1 'polypeptide(L)'
;KYVQITGFFDRTKYSLGANDGGGQYDNHAHGKPVGAQCKGYNYFVNLIEPDIERFCIRCCQDKADCNTGRSGYGCLRVVDGDY
;
A
#
# COMPACT_ATOMS: atom_id res chain seq x y z
N LYS A 1 4.27 -15.35 -6.34
CA LYS A 1 2.86 -15.13 -6.84
C LYS A 1 2.21 -14.05 -6.00
N TYR A 2 1.55 -13.07 -6.64
CA TYR A 2 0.89 -11.97 -5.95
C TYR A 2 -0.47 -11.62 -6.58
N VAL A 3 -1.26 -10.84 -5.85
CA VAL A 3 -2.42 -10.10 -6.38
C VAL A 3 -2.27 -8.64 -5.99
N GLN A 4 -2.77 -7.73 -6.81
CA GLN A 4 -2.65 -6.31 -6.56
C GLN A 4 -3.85 -5.52 -7.07
N ILE A 5 -4.04 -4.35 -6.48
CA ILE A 5 -5.04 -3.37 -6.86
C ILE A 5 -4.40 -1.99 -6.73
N THR A 6 -4.62 -1.14 -7.73
CA THR A 6 -4.36 0.30 -7.64
C THR A 6 -5.64 1.01 -8.03
N GLY A 7 -6.02 2.05 -7.30
CA GLY A 7 -7.26 2.77 -7.53
C GLY A 7 -7.28 4.12 -6.85
N PHE A 8 -8.45 4.75 -6.90
CA PHE A 8 -8.69 6.07 -6.31
C PHE A 8 -9.70 5.99 -5.17
N PHE A 9 -9.62 6.94 -4.24
CA PHE A 9 -10.51 7.03 -3.09
C PHE A 9 -10.82 8.49 -2.75
N ASP A 10 -12.01 8.77 -2.21
CA ASP A 10 -12.35 10.12 -1.73
C ASP A 10 -11.72 10.35 -0.35
N ARG A 11 -10.72 11.22 -0.28
CA ARG A 11 -9.99 11.48 0.98
C ARG A 11 -10.86 12.11 2.07
N THR A 12 -11.93 12.80 1.68
CA THR A 12 -12.82 13.50 2.62
C THR A 12 -13.63 12.53 3.47
N LYS A 13 -13.83 11.29 3.00
CA LYS A 13 -14.48 10.22 3.78
C LYS A 13 -13.64 9.72 4.96
N TYR A 14 -12.34 10.00 4.95
CA TYR A 14 -11.38 9.58 5.97
C TYR A 14 -10.75 10.77 6.71
N SER A 15 -11.22 11.99 6.46
CA SER A 15 -10.67 13.23 7.03
C SER A 15 -9.16 13.40 6.78
N LEU A 16 -8.68 12.94 5.63
CA LEU A 16 -7.25 13.04 5.26
C LEU A 16 -6.95 14.39 4.57
N GLY A 17 -5.75 14.91 4.85
CA GLY A 17 -5.32 16.23 4.36
C GLY A 17 -5.00 16.23 2.87
N ALA A 18 -5.33 17.33 2.18
CA ALA A 18 -5.00 17.51 0.76
C ALA A 18 -3.49 17.66 0.47
N ASN A 19 -2.69 17.90 1.49
CA ASN A 19 -1.23 18.04 1.42
C ASN A 19 -0.51 16.86 2.08
N ASP A 20 -1.25 15.81 2.46
CA ASP A 20 -0.67 14.59 2.99
C ASP A 20 -0.17 13.77 1.81
N GLY A 21 1.15 13.72 1.62
CA GLY A 21 1.81 12.91 0.58
C GLY A 21 1.76 11.41 0.86
N GLY A 22 1.19 11.01 2.00
CA GLY A 22 0.86 9.63 2.29
C GLY A 22 1.97 8.85 2.96
N GLY A 23 1.82 7.53 2.91
CA GLY A 23 2.71 6.61 3.59
C GLY A 23 2.49 5.15 3.21
N GLN A 24 3.41 4.31 3.67
CA GLN A 24 3.42 2.88 3.42
C GLN A 24 3.10 2.09 4.69
N TYR A 25 2.26 1.08 4.53
CA TYR A 25 2.00 0.02 5.48
C TYR A 25 2.41 -1.32 4.88
N ASP A 26 3.13 -2.12 5.64
CA ASP A 26 3.53 -3.45 5.22
C ASP A 26 3.69 -4.39 6.43
N ASN A 27 4.02 -5.65 6.16
CA ASN A 27 4.18 -6.64 7.20
C ASN A 27 5.47 -6.49 8.03
N HIS A 28 6.37 -5.58 7.64
CA HIS A 28 7.74 -5.37 8.11
C HIS A 28 7.89 -4.15 9.04
N ALA A 29 7.02 -4.00 10.05
CA ALA A 29 7.29 -3.05 11.13
C ALA A 29 6.53 -3.38 12.43
N HIS A 30 6.95 -2.77 13.53
CA HIS A 30 6.18 -2.67 14.79
C HIS A 30 5.03 -1.64 14.71
N GLY A 31 4.88 -0.92 13.59
CA GLY A 31 3.85 0.10 13.36
C GLY A 31 2.60 -0.39 12.61
N LYS A 32 2.53 -1.69 12.28
CA LYS A 32 1.33 -2.26 11.65
C LYS A 32 0.24 -2.54 12.70
N PRO A 33 -1.05 -2.42 12.35
CA PRO A 33 -2.12 -2.93 13.19
C PRO A 33 -1.87 -4.42 13.49
N VAL A 34 -1.97 -4.80 14.77
CA VAL A 34 -1.79 -6.20 15.18
C VAL A 34 -2.78 -7.08 14.43
N GLY A 35 -2.27 -8.04 13.67
CA GLY A 35 -3.09 -8.97 12.87
C GLY A 35 -3.42 -8.51 11.45
N ALA A 36 -2.89 -7.37 10.98
CA ALA A 36 -3.04 -6.98 9.58
C ALA A 36 -2.35 -7.99 8.64
N GLN A 37 -3.14 -8.64 7.79
CA GLN A 37 -2.67 -9.60 6.79
C GLN A 37 -3.62 -9.68 5.60
N CYS A 38 -3.08 -10.00 4.43
CA CYS A 38 -3.88 -10.47 3.32
C CYS A 38 -4.21 -11.95 3.52
N LYS A 39 -5.50 -12.32 3.57
CA LYS A 39 -5.91 -13.71 3.80
C LYS A 39 -5.33 -14.64 2.72
N GLY A 40 -4.54 -15.63 3.16
CA GLY A 40 -3.89 -16.58 2.26
C GLY A 40 -2.56 -16.12 1.65
N TYR A 41 -1.98 -15.01 2.13
CA TYR A 41 -0.68 -14.48 1.70
C TYR A 41 0.20 -14.17 2.92
N ASN A 42 1.51 -14.31 2.76
CA ASN A 42 2.47 -14.11 3.85
C ASN A 42 2.93 -12.64 3.98
N TYR A 43 2.86 -11.88 2.88
CA TYR A 43 3.33 -10.51 2.80
C TYR A 43 2.26 -9.60 2.19
N PHE A 44 2.29 -8.33 2.60
CA PHE A 44 1.55 -7.29 1.92
C PHE A 44 2.32 -5.99 1.96
N VAL A 45 2.06 -5.13 0.99
CA VAL A 45 2.43 -3.72 0.99
C VAL A 45 1.22 -2.92 0.55
N ASN A 46 0.93 -1.84 1.26
CA ASN A 46 -0.17 -0.92 1.00
C ASN A 46 0.36 0.50 1.11
N LEU A 47 -0.06 1.35 0.18
CA LEU A 47 0.20 2.78 0.25
C LEU A 47 -1.11 3.53 0.05
N ILE A 48 -1.20 4.66 0.73
CA ILE A 48 -2.21 5.69 0.52
C ILE A 48 -1.49 6.98 0.18
N GLU A 49 -1.98 7.72 -0.81
CA GLU A 49 -1.47 9.02 -1.27
C GLU A 49 -2.65 10.01 -1.30
N PRO A 50 -3.01 10.63 -0.17
CA PRO A 50 -4.20 11.47 -0.07
C PRO A 50 -4.19 12.76 -0.90
N ASP A 51 -3.02 13.34 -1.14
CA ASP A 51 -2.84 14.53 -1.97
C ASP A 51 -3.40 14.35 -3.39
N ILE A 52 -3.23 13.14 -3.95
CA ILE A 52 -3.70 12.73 -5.28
C ILE A 52 -4.80 11.66 -5.24
N GLU A 53 -5.37 11.38 -4.06
CA GLU A 53 -6.50 10.48 -3.87
C GLU A 53 -6.28 9.05 -4.39
N ARG A 54 -5.03 8.55 -4.32
CA ARG A 54 -4.65 7.24 -4.84
C ARG A 54 -4.29 6.25 -3.75
N PHE A 55 -4.65 4.99 -3.93
CA PHE A 55 -4.18 3.90 -3.09
C PHE A 55 -3.73 2.71 -3.92
N CYS A 56 -2.91 1.87 -3.32
CA CYS A 56 -2.53 0.60 -3.90
C CYS A 56 -2.25 -0.41 -2.81
N ILE A 57 -2.51 -1.68 -3.12
CA ILE A 57 -2.17 -2.80 -2.26
C ILE A 57 -1.69 -3.97 -3.11
N ARG A 58 -0.64 -4.65 -2.64
CA ARG A 58 -0.15 -5.91 -3.21
C ARG A 58 -0.02 -6.93 -2.09
N CYS A 59 -0.59 -8.11 -2.29
CA CYS A 59 -0.48 -9.26 -1.39
C CYS A 59 0.41 -10.31 -2.05
N CYS A 60 1.44 -10.79 -1.35
CA CYS A 60 2.47 -11.65 -1.91
C CYS A 60 2.67 -12.93 -1.09
N GLN A 61 2.98 -14.03 -1.78
CA GLN A 61 3.43 -15.27 -1.12
C GLN A 61 4.88 -15.16 -0.65
N ASP A 62 5.72 -14.51 -1.46
CA ASP A 62 7.15 -14.38 -1.25
C ASP A 62 7.53 -12.94 -0.94
N LYS A 63 8.52 -12.75 -0.06
CA LYS A 63 9.02 -11.41 0.29
C LYS A 63 9.53 -10.64 -0.93
N ALA A 64 10.14 -11.33 -1.89
CA ALA A 64 10.71 -10.73 -3.09
C ALA A 64 9.66 -10.07 -4.00
N ASP A 65 8.40 -10.52 -3.96
CA ASP A 65 7.30 -9.98 -4.76
C ASP A 65 6.71 -8.69 -4.15
N CYS A 66 7.04 -8.40 -2.88
CA CYS A 66 6.53 -7.28 -2.11
C CYS A 66 7.66 -6.28 -1.79
N ASN A 67 7.66 -5.15 -2.50
CA ASN A 67 8.66 -4.10 -2.33
C ASN A 67 8.40 -3.23 -1.08
N THR A 68 8.68 -3.76 0.11
CA THR A 68 8.41 -3.10 1.42
C THR A 68 9.45 -2.06 1.85
N GLY A 69 10.41 -1.69 0.99
CA GLY A 69 11.54 -0.80 1.36
C GLY A 69 11.49 0.59 0.70
N ARG A 70 10.35 0.97 0.14
CA ARG A 70 10.22 2.13 -0.78
C ARG A 70 9.11 3.09 -0.37
N SER A 71 9.04 3.39 0.92
CA SER A 71 7.88 4.00 1.57
C SER A 71 7.49 5.40 1.09
N GLY A 72 8.38 6.14 0.42
CA GLY A 72 8.10 7.49 -0.10
C GLY A 72 8.05 7.60 -1.63
N TYR A 73 8.10 6.48 -2.36
CA TYR A 73 8.19 6.49 -3.82
C TYR A 73 6.83 6.46 -4.53
N GLY A 74 5.74 6.30 -3.76
CA GLY A 74 4.37 6.30 -4.27
C GLY A 74 3.92 4.99 -4.91
N CYS A 75 2.61 4.89 -5.18
CA CYS A 75 1.99 3.63 -5.58
C CYS A 75 2.54 3.03 -6.87
N LEU A 76 2.71 3.85 -7.91
CA LEU A 76 3.12 3.37 -9.24
C LEU A 76 4.55 2.81 -9.27
N ARG A 77 5.38 3.12 -8.26
CA ARG A 77 6.75 2.64 -8.17
C ARG A 77 6.91 1.44 -7.23
N VAL A 78 5.96 1.23 -6.31
CA VAL A 78 5.96 0.11 -5.36
C VAL A 78 5.08 -1.04 -5.86
N VAL A 79 3.90 -0.70 -6.37
CA VAL A 79 2.90 -1.60 -6.93
C VAL A 79 2.71 -1.25 -8.41
N ASP A 80 3.78 -1.48 -9.18
CA ASP A 80 3.80 -1.29 -10.62
C ASP A 80 2.81 -2.22 -11.34
N GLY A 81 2.36 -1.77 -12.51
CA GLY A 81 1.41 -2.49 -13.36
C GLY A 81 0.93 -1.62 -14.50
N ASP A 82 0.27 -2.26 -15.46
CA ASP A 82 -0.43 -1.60 -16.56
C ASP A 82 -1.92 -1.51 -16.15
N TYR A 83 -2.41 -0.29 -15.89
CA TYR A 83 -3.70 0.00 -15.26
C TYR A 83 -4.49 1.03 -16.06
#